data_AF-A0A9P4XVL2-F1
#
_entry.id   AF-A0A9P4XVL2-F1
#
_cell.length_a   1.000
_cell.length_b   1.000
_cell.length_c   1.000
_cell.angle_alpha   90.00
_cell.angle_beta   90.00
_cell.angle_gamma   90.00
#
_symmetry.space_group_name_H-M   'P 1'
#
loop_
_entity.id
_entity.type
_entity.pdbx_description
1 polymer ?
#
loop_
_entity_poly.entity_id
_entity_poly.type
_entity_poly.pdbx_seq_one_letter_code
_entity_poly.pdbx_strand_id
1 'polypeptide(L)'
;MPALPLHLVSNSSLPLNSTTINGTAAETLQVVCAWPVSGQYGPGTRYLYYVLVAACVLGRGSEWLRDACLAAALLLPAVAALHGIVLATVHVDGAVDMDVYGAFQLCAIGVLAGPVTVRISKTYFNTPGRNLIFLWTGMILSGLLSLTVEFFRADPVSCRTDDFKYGENGTCGLTCSTDKGPYSPLRGGSQNNIYVIQAPDILGFGTATLLAAACCIPAILSLVSMWNKILKLN
;
A
#
# COMPACT_ATOMS: atom_id res chain seq x y z
N MET A 1 -4.00 -1.64 -35.63
CA MET A 1 -4.60 -2.49 -34.58
C MET A 1 -5.81 -1.74 -34.05
N PRO A 2 -7.05 -2.21 -34.27
CA PRO A 2 -8.25 -1.43 -33.98
C PRO A 2 -8.58 -1.49 -32.48
N ALA A 3 -9.02 -0.35 -31.94
CA ALA A 3 -9.43 -0.18 -30.55
C ALA A 3 -10.76 -0.92 -30.28
N LEU A 4 -10.80 -1.69 -29.19
CA LEU A 4 -12.00 -2.31 -28.64
C LEU A 4 -12.83 -1.27 -27.85
N PRO A 5 -14.16 -1.29 -27.93
CA PRO A 5 -15.02 -0.34 -27.24
C PRO A 5 -15.18 -0.68 -25.75
N LEU A 6 -14.99 0.34 -24.91
CA LEU A 6 -15.33 0.35 -23.48
C LEU A 6 -16.86 0.39 -23.30
N HIS A 7 -17.50 -0.77 -23.31
CA HIS A 7 -18.86 -0.92 -22.80
C HIS A 7 -18.93 -2.19 -21.96
N LEU A 8 -18.52 -2.09 -20.68
CA LEU A 8 -18.96 -2.93 -19.56
C LEU A 8 -18.19 -2.50 -18.30
N VAL A 9 -18.50 -1.29 -17.79
CA VAL A 9 -18.33 -1.03 -16.35
C VAL A 9 -19.67 -1.37 -15.73
N SER A 10 -19.73 -2.55 -15.12
CA SER A 10 -20.86 -3.04 -14.36
C SER A 10 -21.14 -2.09 -13.20
N ASN A 11 -22.37 -1.59 -13.09
CA ASN A 11 -22.91 -0.95 -11.91
C ASN A 11 -22.73 -1.86 -10.70
N SER A 12 -21.71 -1.59 -9.88
CA SER A 12 -21.65 -2.09 -8.51
C SER A 12 -22.08 -0.95 -7.59
N SER A 13 -23.40 -0.77 -7.47
CA SER A 13 -24.01 -0.06 -6.35
C SER A 13 -23.79 -0.89 -5.09
N LEU A 14 -22.74 -0.57 -4.33
CA LEU A 14 -22.55 -1.08 -2.98
C LEU A 14 -23.71 -0.56 -2.10
N PRO A 15 -24.37 -1.42 -1.29
CA PRO A 15 -25.44 -0.98 -0.42
C PRO A 15 -24.87 -0.13 0.72
N LEU A 16 -25.31 1.12 0.78
CA LEU A 16 -25.08 2.03 1.89
C LEU A 16 -25.80 1.49 3.13
N ASN A 17 -25.06 1.17 4.19
CA ASN A 17 -25.64 0.71 5.46
C ASN A 17 -26.13 1.93 6.27
N SER A 18 -27.33 2.40 5.97
CA SER A 18 -27.95 3.56 6.63
C SER A 18 -28.61 3.11 7.94
N THR A 19 -28.01 3.43 9.09
CA THR A 19 -28.75 3.49 10.35
C THR A 19 -29.69 4.69 10.30
N THR A 20 -30.98 4.41 10.06
CA THR A 20 -32.06 5.41 10.02
C THR A 20 -32.25 6.07 11.38
N ILE A 21 -31.89 7.36 11.50
CA ILE A 21 -32.36 8.26 12.54
C ILE A 21 -33.08 9.43 11.85
N ASN A 22 -34.34 9.63 12.23
CA ASN A 22 -35.33 10.56 11.64
C ASN A 22 -34.91 12.04 11.66
N GLY A 23 -34.35 12.53 10.57
CA GLY A 23 -34.21 13.96 10.26
C GLY A 23 -33.54 14.11 8.91
N THR A 24 -33.82 15.19 8.18
CA THR A 24 -33.22 15.55 6.88
C THR A 24 -31.71 15.80 7.01
N ALA A 25 -30.93 14.77 7.33
CA ALA A 25 -29.49 14.79 7.33
C ALA A 25 -29.06 14.47 5.90
N ALA A 26 -28.64 15.50 5.16
CA ALA A 26 -27.95 15.29 3.90
C ALA A 26 -26.77 14.34 4.17
N GLU A 27 -26.69 13.23 3.42
CA GLU A 27 -25.59 12.28 3.56
C GLU A 27 -24.26 13.03 3.35
N THR A 28 -23.32 12.82 4.27
CA THR A 28 -21.98 13.38 4.19
C THR A 28 -21.01 12.28 3.81
N LEU A 29 -20.19 12.54 2.80
CA LEU A 29 -19.15 11.65 2.32
C LEU A 29 -17.77 12.28 2.54
N GLN A 30 -16.78 11.45 2.83
CA GLN A 30 -15.41 11.90 2.98
C GLN A 30 -14.74 11.96 1.61
N VAL A 31 -14.18 13.11 1.24
CA VAL A 31 -13.40 13.32 0.02
C VAL A 31 -11.96 13.65 0.34
N VAL A 32 -11.06 13.34 -0.58
CA VAL A 32 -9.65 13.70 -0.48
C VAL A 32 -9.13 14.02 -1.86
N CYS A 33 -8.16 14.92 -1.92
CA CYS A 33 -7.40 15.13 -3.14
C CYS A 33 -6.32 14.09 -3.24
N ALA A 34 -6.28 13.38 -4.35
CA ALA A 34 -5.37 12.27 -4.46
C ALA A 34 -4.81 12.09 -5.86
N TRP A 35 -3.54 11.68 -5.90
CA TRP A 35 -2.95 11.10 -7.11
C TRP A 35 -3.40 9.64 -7.21
N PRO A 36 -3.83 9.19 -8.40
CA PRO A 36 -4.30 7.82 -8.58
C PRO A 36 -3.14 6.83 -8.39
N VAL A 37 -3.52 5.61 -8.00
CA VAL A 37 -2.59 4.49 -7.86
C VAL A 37 -1.79 4.34 -9.17
N SER A 38 -0.47 4.38 -9.07
CA SER A 38 0.43 4.25 -10.19
C SER A 38 0.34 2.84 -10.78
N GLY A 39 0.69 2.73 -12.07
CA GLY A 39 0.68 1.45 -12.77
C GLY A 39 1.55 0.37 -12.11
N GLN A 40 2.56 0.76 -11.32
CA GLN A 40 3.40 -0.18 -10.56
C GLN A 40 2.59 -1.01 -9.55
N TYR A 41 1.58 -0.40 -8.93
CA TYR A 41 0.66 -1.08 -8.01
C TYR A 41 -0.66 -1.49 -8.66
N GLY A 42 -0.70 -1.50 -9.99
CA GLY A 42 -1.88 -1.94 -10.75
C GLY A 42 -2.20 -3.43 -10.54
N PRO A 43 -3.36 -3.89 -11.06
CA PRO A 43 -3.82 -5.26 -10.88
C PRO A 43 -2.79 -6.31 -11.32
N GLY A 44 -2.09 -6.07 -12.44
CA GLY A 44 -1.10 -7.00 -12.97
C GLY A 44 0.03 -7.33 -11.99
N THR A 45 0.69 -6.30 -11.42
CA THR A 45 1.75 -6.49 -10.43
C THR A 45 1.22 -7.17 -9.16
N ARG A 46 0.00 -6.83 -8.72
CA ARG A 46 -0.62 -7.44 -7.54
C ARG A 46 -0.88 -8.93 -7.74
N TYR A 47 -1.50 -9.32 -8.86
CA TYR A 47 -1.75 -10.73 -9.17
C TYR A 47 -0.44 -11.51 -9.30
N LEU A 48 0.54 -10.96 -10.03
CA LEU A 48 1.86 -11.56 -10.16
C LEU A 48 2.49 -11.78 -8.78
N TYR A 49 2.47 -10.77 -7.92
CA TYR A 49 3.02 -10.85 -6.58
C TYR A 49 2.32 -11.91 -5.72
N TYR A 50 0.99 -11.96 -5.73
CA TYR A 50 0.24 -12.98 -4.97
C TYR A 50 0.55 -14.40 -5.45
N VAL A 51 0.64 -14.60 -6.77
CA VAL A 51 1.00 -15.90 -7.35
C VAL A 51 2.43 -16.27 -6.99
N LEU A 52 3.37 -15.32 -7.01
CA LEU A 52 4.75 -15.56 -6.57
C LEU A 52 4.79 -15.95 -5.09
N VAL A 53 4.14 -15.20 -4.21
CA VAL A 53 4.08 -15.55 -2.78
C VAL A 53 3.46 -16.93 -2.58
N ALA A 54 2.35 -17.24 -3.27
CA ALA A 54 1.73 -18.56 -3.22
C ALA A 54 2.66 -19.66 -3.75
N ALA A 55 3.38 -19.44 -4.86
CA ALA A 55 4.33 -20.39 -5.41
C ALA A 55 5.52 -20.62 -4.47
N CYS A 56 6.01 -19.58 -3.79
CA CYS A 56 7.08 -19.70 -2.78
C CYS A 56 6.60 -20.50 -1.55
N VAL A 57 5.34 -20.32 -1.17
CA VAL A 57 4.69 -21.05 -0.07
C VAL A 57 4.36 -22.49 -0.49
N LEU A 58 3.94 -22.78 -1.71
CA LEU A 58 3.53 -24.14 -2.10
C LEU A 58 4.67 -24.97 -2.68
N GLY A 59 5.56 -24.35 -3.45
CA GLY A 59 6.67 -24.97 -4.19
C GLY A 59 7.94 -25.25 -3.37
N ARG A 60 7.82 -25.33 -2.04
CA ARG A 60 8.93 -25.44 -1.06
C ARG A 60 9.87 -26.62 -1.31
N GLY A 61 9.37 -27.67 -1.96
CA GLY A 61 10.10 -28.90 -2.23
C GLY A 61 11.03 -28.86 -3.45
N SER A 62 10.91 -27.85 -4.32
CA SER A 62 11.78 -27.70 -5.49
C SER A 62 12.81 -26.60 -5.22
N GLU A 63 14.08 -26.97 -5.18
CA GLU A 63 15.16 -26.02 -4.85
C GLU A 63 15.31 -24.91 -5.88
N TRP A 64 15.16 -25.24 -7.16
CA TRP A 64 15.24 -24.25 -8.25
C TRP A 64 14.11 -23.23 -8.17
N LEU A 65 12.88 -23.69 -7.90
CA LEU A 65 11.73 -22.81 -7.77
C LEU A 65 11.83 -21.95 -6.49
N ARG A 66 12.29 -22.55 -5.39
CA ARG A 66 12.47 -21.89 -4.09
C ARG A 66 13.38 -20.68 -4.22
N ASP A 67 14.55 -20.82 -4.84
CA ASP A 67 15.57 -19.78 -4.81
C ASP A 67 15.20 -18.61 -5.75
N ALA A 68 14.68 -18.90 -6.94
CA ALA A 68 14.20 -17.89 -7.88
C ALA A 68 12.95 -17.16 -7.38
N CYS A 69 11.97 -17.92 -6.85
CA CYS A 69 10.74 -17.36 -6.31
C CYS A 69 11.03 -16.49 -5.09
N LEU A 70 11.89 -16.94 -4.18
CA LEU A 70 12.24 -16.20 -2.96
C LEU A 70 12.96 -14.89 -3.30
N ALA A 71 13.86 -14.88 -4.28
CA ALA A 71 14.49 -13.64 -4.75
C ALA A 71 13.45 -12.64 -5.29
N ALA A 72 12.53 -13.10 -6.15
CA ALA A 72 11.49 -12.25 -6.72
C ALA A 72 10.48 -11.75 -5.67
N ALA A 73 10.07 -12.62 -4.75
CA ALA A 73 9.07 -12.30 -3.72
C ALA A 73 9.61 -11.36 -2.64
N LEU A 74 10.92 -11.31 -2.42
CA LEU A 74 11.56 -10.35 -1.49
C LEU A 74 11.84 -8.99 -2.14
N LEU A 75 12.03 -8.94 -3.46
CA LEU A 75 12.36 -7.69 -4.16
C LEU A 75 11.18 -6.71 -4.20
N LEU A 76 9.96 -7.19 -4.49
CA LEU A 76 8.80 -6.31 -4.61
C LEU A 76 8.44 -5.57 -3.30
N PRO A 77 8.41 -6.23 -2.13
CA PRO A 77 8.22 -5.54 -0.85
C PRO A 77 9.38 -4.58 -0.51
N ALA A 78 10.62 -4.92 -0.89
CA ALA A 78 11.77 -4.04 -0.65
C ALA A 78 11.62 -2.71 -1.42
N VAL A 79 11.26 -2.78 -2.70
CA VAL A 79 10.99 -1.59 -3.52
C VAL A 79 9.80 -0.82 -2.97
N ALA A 80 8.74 -1.51 -2.56
CA ALA A 80 7.58 -0.88 -1.92
C ALA A 80 7.93 -0.18 -0.61
N ALA A 81 8.82 -0.74 0.20
CA ALA A 81 9.26 -0.13 1.45
C ALA A 81 10.08 1.15 1.20
N LEU A 82 11.00 1.12 0.24
CA LEU A 82 11.72 2.32 -0.20
C LEU A 82 10.75 3.37 -0.72
N HIS A 83 9.76 2.98 -1.52
CA HIS A 83 8.75 3.89 -2.00
C HIS A 83 7.94 4.49 -0.84
N GLY A 84 7.53 3.69 0.16
CA GLY A 84 6.86 4.18 1.37
C GLY A 84 7.69 5.19 2.16
N ILE A 85 9.01 4.98 2.25
CA ILE A 85 9.94 5.97 2.84
C ILE A 85 9.92 7.26 2.02
N VAL A 86 10.08 7.16 0.70
CA VAL A 86 10.12 8.33 -0.18
C VAL A 86 8.81 9.12 -0.09
N LEU A 87 7.66 8.44 -0.16
CA LEU A 87 6.33 9.05 0.03
C LEU A 87 6.25 9.85 1.32
N ALA A 88 6.74 9.27 2.44
CA ALA A 88 6.75 9.97 3.73
C ALA A 88 7.71 11.16 3.80
N THR A 89 8.80 11.14 3.01
CA THR A 89 9.78 12.23 2.98
C THR A 89 9.36 13.41 2.09
N VAL A 90 8.61 13.16 1.03
CA VAL A 90 8.15 14.18 0.06
C VAL A 90 6.65 14.43 0.17
N HIS A 91 6.14 14.35 1.39
CA HIS A 91 4.74 14.59 1.73
C HIS A 91 4.25 15.93 1.20
N VAL A 92 2.99 15.98 0.77
CA VAL A 92 2.33 17.20 0.30
C VAL A 92 1.05 17.40 1.08
N ASP A 93 0.95 18.49 1.82
CA ASP A 93 -0.23 18.80 2.61
C ASP A 93 -1.48 18.97 1.71
N GLY A 94 -2.61 18.43 2.18
CA GLY A 94 -3.89 18.54 1.46
C GLY A 94 -4.04 17.62 0.25
N ALA A 95 -3.06 16.73 -0.02
CA ALA A 95 -3.23 15.67 -1.01
C ALA A 95 -2.53 14.37 -0.59
N VAL A 96 -3.05 13.24 -1.06
CA VAL A 96 -2.53 11.91 -0.72
C VAL A 96 -2.15 11.17 -1.99
N ASP A 97 -0.95 10.59 -2.03
CA ASP A 97 -0.61 9.66 -3.10
C ASP A 97 -1.17 8.27 -2.76
N MET A 98 -2.09 7.76 -3.57
CA MET A 98 -2.76 6.47 -3.34
C MET A 98 -1.82 5.27 -3.47
N ASP A 99 -0.58 5.47 -3.93
CA ASP A 99 0.47 4.47 -3.86
C ASP A 99 0.77 4.03 -2.43
N VAL A 100 0.41 4.82 -1.41
CA VAL A 100 0.49 4.44 0.01
C VAL A 100 -0.21 3.10 0.28
N TYR A 101 -1.38 2.84 -0.32
CA TYR A 101 -2.11 1.58 -0.17
C TYR A 101 -1.44 0.43 -0.92
N GLY A 102 -0.92 0.71 -2.13
CA GLY A 102 -0.20 -0.28 -2.94
C GLY A 102 1.09 -0.73 -2.26
N ALA A 103 1.88 0.23 -1.78
CA ALA A 103 3.11 -0.01 -1.05
C ALA A 103 2.85 -0.77 0.26
N PHE A 104 1.83 -0.34 1.01
CA PHE A 104 1.41 -1.03 2.24
C PHE A 104 1.06 -2.49 2.00
N GLN A 105 0.29 -2.79 0.96
CA GLN A 105 -0.11 -4.16 0.64
C GLN A 105 1.10 -5.08 0.38
N LEU A 106 2.08 -4.63 -0.40
CA LEU A 106 3.29 -5.42 -0.68
C LEU A 106 4.16 -5.56 0.57
N CYS A 107 4.35 -4.49 1.35
CA CYS A 107 5.13 -4.52 2.59
C CYS A 107 4.50 -5.43 3.66
N ALA A 108 3.18 -5.36 3.84
CA ALA A 108 2.44 -6.16 4.82
C ALA A 108 2.51 -7.66 4.51
N ILE A 109 2.29 -8.05 3.25
CA ILE A 109 2.42 -9.46 2.86
C ILE A 109 3.88 -9.90 2.97
N GLY A 110 4.82 -9.06 2.54
CA GLY A 110 6.26 -9.33 2.65
C GLY A 110 6.69 -9.62 4.07
N VAL A 111 6.33 -8.76 5.04
CA VAL A 111 6.74 -8.92 6.44
C VAL A 111 6.10 -10.13 7.12
N LEU A 112 4.92 -10.56 6.67
CA LEU A 112 4.25 -11.76 7.19
C LEU A 112 4.79 -13.04 6.56
N ALA A 113 4.99 -13.07 5.24
CA ALA A 113 5.41 -14.26 4.51
C ALA A 113 6.92 -14.48 4.52
N GLY A 114 7.71 -13.41 4.38
CA GLY A 114 9.16 -13.46 4.20
C GLY A 114 9.89 -14.10 5.39
N PRO A 115 9.84 -13.51 6.59
CA PRO A 115 10.50 -14.06 7.77
C PRO A 115 10.07 -15.49 8.12
N VAL A 116 8.78 -15.82 7.95
CA VAL A 116 8.26 -17.17 8.18
C VAL A 116 8.87 -18.17 7.20
N THR A 117 8.88 -17.83 5.90
CA THR A 117 9.43 -18.70 4.85
C THR A 117 10.93 -18.93 5.05
N VAL A 118 11.67 -17.90 5.44
CA VAL A 118 13.12 -17.98 5.70
C VAL A 118 13.42 -18.79 6.97
N ARG A 119 12.65 -18.59 8.05
CA ARG A 119 12.85 -19.31 9.34
C ARG A 119 12.70 -20.82 9.21
N ILE A 120 11.79 -21.26 8.35
CA ILE A 120 11.56 -22.69 8.11
C ILE A 120 12.70 -23.29 7.26
N SER A 121 13.42 -22.47 6.49
CA SER A 121 14.54 -22.93 5.66
C SER A 121 15.84 -23.06 6.45
N LYS A 122 16.30 -24.30 6.67
CA LYS A 122 17.63 -24.57 7.26
C LYS A 122 18.77 -23.95 6.44
N THR A 123 18.59 -23.87 5.12
CA THR A 123 19.58 -23.34 4.17
C THR A 123 19.84 -21.85 4.39
N TYR A 124 18.80 -21.05 4.63
CA TYR A 124 18.93 -19.60 4.75
C TYR A 124 19.31 -19.15 6.17
N PHE A 125 18.96 -19.95 7.18
CA PHE A 125 19.16 -19.60 8.58
C PHE A 125 20.58 -19.90 9.10
N ASN A 126 21.28 -20.85 8.48
CA ASN A 126 22.60 -21.33 8.91
C ASN A 126 23.76 -20.86 8.01
N THR A 127 23.49 -20.00 7.02
CA THR A 127 24.46 -19.47 6.05
C THR A 127 24.54 -17.93 6.14
N PRO A 128 25.51 -17.27 5.47
CA PRO A 128 25.61 -15.80 5.44
C PRO A 128 24.34 -15.05 4.98
N GLY A 129 23.37 -15.72 4.35
CA GLY A 129 22.07 -15.14 3.98
C GLY A 129 21.27 -14.55 5.14
N ARG A 130 21.58 -14.94 6.39
CA ARG A 130 20.97 -14.39 7.61
C ARG A 130 21.11 -12.87 7.73
N ASN A 131 22.28 -12.31 7.40
CA ASN A 131 22.52 -10.86 7.53
C ASN A 131 21.69 -10.08 6.50
N LEU A 132 21.52 -10.63 5.30
CA LEU A 132 20.69 -10.04 4.26
C LEU A 132 19.22 -9.99 4.70
N ILE A 133 18.68 -11.08 5.27
CA ILE A 133 17.29 -11.09 5.74
C ILE A 133 17.07 -10.17 6.94
N PHE A 134 18.08 -10.03 7.82
CA PHE A 134 18.05 -9.04 8.90
C PHE A 134 17.92 -7.62 8.34
N LEU A 135 18.79 -7.23 7.40
CA LEU A 135 18.74 -5.92 6.75
C LEU A 135 17.44 -5.71 5.97
N TRP A 136 17.00 -6.73 5.23
CA TRP A 136 15.75 -6.68 4.48
C TRP A 136 14.56 -6.44 5.41
N THR A 137 14.47 -7.17 6.53
CA THR A 137 13.38 -7.00 7.50
C THR A 137 13.41 -5.60 8.12
N GLY A 138 14.61 -5.06 8.41
CA GLY A 138 14.78 -3.70 8.90
C GLY A 138 14.30 -2.65 7.90
N MET A 139 14.60 -2.84 6.61
CA MET A 139 14.12 -1.97 5.54
C MET A 139 12.58 -2.03 5.41
N ILE A 140 11.95 -3.21 5.47
CA ILE A 140 10.49 -3.32 5.46
C ILE A 140 9.86 -2.64 6.68
N LEU A 141 10.45 -2.81 7.88
CA LEU A 141 9.98 -2.11 9.08
C LEU A 141 10.04 -0.59 8.92
N SER A 142 11.14 -0.07 8.38
CA SER A 142 11.27 1.36 8.07
C SER A 142 10.18 1.82 7.10
N GLY A 143 9.93 1.07 6.04
CA GLY A 143 8.85 1.37 5.09
C GLY A 143 7.45 1.34 5.72
N LEU A 144 7.14 0.34 6.55
CA LEU A 144 5.85 0.25 7.23
C LEU A 144 5.62 1.39 8.23
N LEU A 145 6.67 1.82 8.95
CA LEU A 145 6.60 3.00 9.82
C LEU A 145 6.34 4.27 9.00
N SER A 146 7.05 4.46 7.89
CA SER A 146 6.83 5.59 6.97
C SER A 146 5.40 5.61 6.42
N LEU A 147 4.88 4.46 5.99
CA LEU A 147 3.50 4.33 5.51
C LEU A 147 2.48 4.58 6.63
N THR A 148 2.76 4.16 7.85
CA THR A 148 1.91 4.47 9.02
C THR A 148 1.81 5.97 9.23
N VAL A 149 2.92 6.71 9.09
CA VAL A 149 2.94 8.17 9.20
C VAL A 149 2.12 8.81 8.07
N GLU A 150 2.23 8.33 6.83
CA GLU A 150 1.45 8.87 5.71
C GLU A 150 -0.05 8.60 5.85
N PHE A 151 -0.45 7.41 6.32
CA PHE A 151 -1.86 7.16 6.63
C PHE A 151 -2.38 8.03 7.78
N PHE A 152 -1.54 8.31 8.78
CA PHE A 152 -1.90 9.15 9.91
C PHE A 152 -2.06 10.63 9.52
N ARG A 153 -1.25 11.11 8.57
CA ARG A 153 -1.30 12.49 8.06
C ARG A 153 -2.44 12.73 7.07
N ALA A 154 -3.04 11.67 6.52
CA ALA A 154 -4.12 11.80 5.57
C ALA A 154 -5.37 12.43 6.23
N ASP A 155 -5.77 13.60 5.74
CA ASP A 155 -6.89 14.38 6.28
C ASP A 155 -8.03 14.48 5.26
N PRO A 156 -9.02 13.55 5.29
CA PRO A 156 -10.16 13.62 4.40
C PRO A 156 -11.16 14.69 4.86
N VAL A 157 -11.69 15.46 3.91
CA VAL A 157 -12.66 16.53 4.16
C VAL A 157 -14.08 16.00 4.03
N SER A 158 -14.96 16.40 4.94
CA SER A 158 -16.38 16.07 4.86
C SER A 158 -17.07 16.91 3.79
N CYS A 159 -17.76 16.26 2.87
CA CYS A 159 -18.51 16.88 1.80
C CYS A 159 -19.96 16.40 1.79
N ARG A 160 -20.89 17.26 1.40
CA ARG A 160 -22.29 16.89 1.23
C ARG A 160 -22.47 16.18 -0.11
N THR A 161 -23.25 15.09 -0.14
CA THR A 161 -23.37 14.22 -1.33
C THR A 161 -23.87 14.93 -2.58
N ASP A 162 -24.66 15.99 -2.44
CA ASP A 162 -25.14 16.82 -3.55
C ASP A 162 -24.07 17.75 -4.14
N ASP A 163 -23.04 18.09 -3.36
CA ASP A 163 -21.93 18.96 -3.74
C ASP A 163 -20.76 18.18 -4.38
N PHE A 164 -20.80 16.85 -4.34
CA PHE A 164 -19.79 15.96 -4.94
C PHE A 164 -20.34 15.23 -6.16
N LYS A 165 -19.71 15.45 -7.32
CA LYS A 165 -20.02 14.72 -8.55
C LYS A 165 -18.74 14.39 -9.29
N TYR A 166 -18.51 13.09 -9.52
CA TYR A 166 -17.37 12.62 -10.29
C TYR A 166 -17.37 13.23 -11.70
N GLY A 167 -16.30 13.95 -12.04
CA GLY A 167 -16.10 14.52 -13.38
C GLY A 167 -16.82 15.85 -13.66
N GLU A 168 -17.55 16.41 -12.68
CA GLU A 168 -18.14 17.76 -12.77
C GLU A 168 -17.44 18.73 -11.79
N ASN A 169 -17.83 20.02 -11.78
CA ASN A 169 -17.28 21.07 -10.90
C ASN A 169 -17.57 20.89 -9.39
N GLY A 170 -18.08 19.73 -8.97
CA GLY A 170 -18.36 19.41 -7.57
C GLY A 170 -17.11 18.98 -6.81
N THR A 171 -16.25 19.95 -6.47
CA THR A 171 -14.97 19.68 -5.76
C THR A 171 -15.06 19.87 -4.24
N CYS A 172 -16.25 20.05 -3.67
CA CYS A 172 -16.43 20.21 -2.23
C CYS A 172 -15.58 21.36 -1.62
N GLY A 173 -15.28 22.40 -2.41
CA GLY A 173 -14.39 23.50 -2.00
C GLY A 173 -12.89 23.18 -2.05
N LEU A 174 -12.50 21.98 -2.44
CA LEU A 174 -11.10 21.60 -2.65
C LEU A 174 -10.59 22.10 -4.00
N THR A 175 -9.34 22.58 -4.02
CA THR A 175 -8.65 23.00 -5.25
C THR A 175 -7.58 21.98 -5.58
N CYS A 176 -7.92 21.03 -6.46
CA CYS A 176 -7.05 19.91 -6.81
C CYS A 176 -7.00 19.75 -8.32
N SER A 177 -6.03 20.41 -8.92
CA SER A 177 -5.86 20.48 -10.38
C SER A 177 -4.39 20.58 -10.73
N THR A 178 -4.05 20.21 -11.96
CA THR A 178 -2.69 20.31 -12.49
C THR A 178 -2.19 21.75 -12.63
N ASP A 179 -3.08 22.75 -12.63
CA ASP A 179 -2.72 24.16 -12.86
C ASP A 179 -2.62 24.97 -11.56
N LYS A 180 -3.44 24.61 -10.55
CA LYS A 180 -3.48 25.31 -9.25
C LYS A 180 -2.78 24.53 -8.13
N GLY A 181 -2.35 23.30 -8.42
CA GLY A 181 -1.80 22.37 -7.43
C GLY A 181 -2.89 21.68 -6.61
N PRO A 182 -2.49 20.95 -5.54
CA PRO A 182 -1.11 20.73 -5.08
C PRO A 182 -0.25 19.93 -6.07
N TYR A 183 1.07 20.11 -5.99
CA TYR A 183 2.06 19.49 -6.89
C TYR A 183 2.87 18.45 -6.14
N SER A 184 2.95 17.23 -6.66
CA SER A 184 3.79 16.18 -6.09
C SER A 184 5.20 16.21 -6.70
N PRO A 185 6.25 16.19 -5.88
CA PRO A 185 7.63 16.05 -6.37
C PRO A 185 7.89 14.73 -7.11
N LEU A 186 7.05 13.70 -6.88
CA LEU A 186 7.17 12.38 -7.50
C LEU A 186 6.37 12.25 -8.81
N ARG A 187 5.28 13.01 -8.93
CA ARG A 187 4.31 12.89 -10.02
C ARG A 187 4.51 14.04 -11.01
N GLY A 188 5.15 13.73 -12.14
CA GLY A 188 5.39 14.69 -13.22
C GLY A 188 4.81 14.24 -14.57
N GLY A 189 4.81 15.15 -15.55
CA GLY A 189 4.42 14.84 -16.93
C GLY A 189 3.01 14.26 -17.03
N SER A 190 2.85 13.11 -17.69
CA SER A 190 1.56 12.43 -17.84
C SER A 190 1.01 11.76 -16.57
N GLN A 191 1.76 11.78 -15.46
CA GLN A 191 1.38 11.17 -14.18
C GLN A 191 1.08 12.21 -13.10
N ASN A 192 1.05 13.51 -13.42
CA ASN A 192 0.77 14.59 -12.46
C ASN A 192 -0.73 14.81 -12.22
N ASN A 193 -1.59 13.98 -12.81
CA ASN A 193 -3.03 14.09 -12.72
C ASN A 193 -3.52 13.86 -11.29
N ILE A 194 -4.24 14.84 -10.75
CA ILE A 194 -4.79 14.83 -9.40
C ILE A 194 -6.31 15.03 -9.50
N TYR A 195 -7.04 14.33 -8.64
CA TYR A 195 -8.51 14.39 -8.62
C TYR A 195 -9.02 14.48 -7.19
N VAL A 196 -10.22 15.03 -7.05
CA VAL A 196 -11.02 14.84 -5.83
C VAL A 196 -11.70 13.48 -5.95
N ILE A 197 -11.37 12.57 -5.05
CA ILE A 197 -11.96 11.23 -4.98
C ILE A 197 -12.62 11.03 -3.62
N GLN A 198 -13.57 10.11 -3.56
CA GLN A 198 -14.07 9.64 -2.28
C GLN A 198 -12.94 8.93 -1.52
N ALA A 199 -12.80 9.27 -0.24
CA ALA A 199 -11.87 8.58 0.64
C ALA A 199 -12.27 7.09 0.74
N PRO A 200 -11.29 6.16 0.80
CA PRO A 200 -11.59 4.74 0.90
C PRO A 200 -12.47 4.41 2.11
N ASP A 201 -13.54 3.66 1.89
CA ASP A 201 -14.55 3.28 2.89
C ASP A 201 -14.26 1.91 3.51
N ILE A 202 -13.80 0.94 2.71
CA ILE A 202 -13.49 -0.43 3.18
C ILE A 202 -12.25 -0.44 4.09
N LEU A 203 -11.19 0.25 3.67
CA LEU A 203 -9.95 0.39 4.42
C LEU A 203 -9.61 1.88 4.49
N GLY A 204 -10.34 2.62 5.33
CA GLY A 204 -10.10 4.05 5.53
C GLY A 204 -8.74 4.35 6.16
N PHE A 205 -8.30 5.61 6.06
CA PHE A 205 -6.97 6.05 6.50
C PHE A 205 -6.65 5.71 7.96
N GLY A 206 -7.61 5.89 8.88
CA GLY A 206 -7.43 5.50 10.28
C GLY A 206 -7.24 4.00 10.49
N THR A 207 -8.05 3.17 9.82
CA THR A 207 -7.91 1.70 9.86
C THR A 207 -6.59 1.26 9.23
N ALA A 208 -6.20 1.87 8.11
CA ALA A 208 -4.94 1.61 7.44
C ALA A 208 -3.74 1.96 8.33
N THR A 209 -3.80 3.06 9.08
CA THR A 209 -2.78 3.46 10.06
C THR A 209 -2.58 2.36 11.13
N LEU A 210 -3.68 1.90 11.73
CA LEU A 210 -3.64 0.86 12.75
C LEU A 210 -3.09 -0.46 12.21
N LEU A 211 -3.51 -0.84 11.00
CA LEU A 211 -3.06 -2.07 10.37
C LEU A 211 -1.58 -2.00 9.98
N ALA A 212 -1.11 -0.87 9.45
CA ALA A 212 0.30 -0.63 9.16
C ALA A 212 1.16 -0.71 10.43
N ALA A 213 0.72 -0.08 11.52
CA ALA A 213 1.39 -0.18 12.82
C ALA A 213 1.39 -1.62 13.37
N ALA A 214 0.29 -2.37 13.23
CA ALA A 214 0.21 -3.76 13.66
C ALA A 214 1.18 -4.66 12.87
N CYS A 215 1.35 -4.43 11.56
CA CYS A 215 2.31 -5.16 10.72
C CYS A 215 3.77 -4.92 11.12
N CYS A 216 4.09 -3.88 11.90
CA CYS A 216 5.44 -3.67 12.43
C CYS A 216 5.80 -4.68 13.54
N ILE A 217 4.83 -5.19 14.28
CA ILE A 217 5.05 -6.16 15.39
C ILE A 217 5.80 -7.41 14.91
N PRO A 218 5.34 -8.16 13.88
CA PRO A 218 6.07 -9.34 13.40
C PRO A 218 7.46 -8.99 12.87
N ALA A 219 7.66 -7.79 12.30
CA ALA A 219 8.97 -7.31 11.87
C ALA A 219 9.94 -7.15 13.05
N ILE A 220 9.50 -6.46 14.11
CA ILE A 220 10.29 -6.21 15.32
C ILE A 220 10.63 -7.54 16.01
N LEU A 221 9.63 -8.40 16.23
CA LEU A 221 9.85 -9.74 16.78
C LEU A 221 10.81 -10.56 15.91
N SER A 222 10.74 -10.37 14.58
CA SER A 222 11.64 -11.02 13.65
C SER A 222 13.09 -10.57 13.85
N LEU A 223 13.32 -9.26 13.89
CA LEU A 223 14.63 -8.64 14.09
C LEU A 223 15.24 -9.01 15.45
N VAL A 224 14.49 -8.89 16.55
CA VAL A 224 14.97 -9.23 17.91
C VAL A 224 15.42 -10.69 17.98
N SER A 225 14.63 -11.60 17.41
CA SER A 225 14.95 -13.03 17.41
C SER A 225 16.18 -13.36 16.56
N MET A 226 16.34 -12.71 15.39
CA MET A 226 17.54 -12.88 14.56
C MET A 226 18.78 -12.28 15.24
N TRP A 227 18.66 -11.09 15.83
CA TRP A 227 19.71 -10.41 16.56
C TRP A 227 20.25 -11.26 17.72
N ASN A 228 19.35 -11.77 18.57
CA ASN A 228 19.72 -12.65 19.68
C ASN A 228 20.45 -13.92 19.23
N LYS A 229 20.13 -14.42 18.03
CA LYS A 229 20.79 -15.60 17.48
C LYS A 229 22.14 -15.27 16.84
N ILE A 230 22.30 -14.08 16.24
CA ILE A 230 23.61 -13.58 15.77
C ILE A 230 24.56 -13.44 16.95
N LEU A 231 24.11 -12.83 18.06
CA LEU A 231 24.92 -12.67 19.27
C LEU A 231 25.32 -13.98 19.95
N LYS A 232 24.56 -15.06 19.80
CA LYS A 232 24.89 -16.37 20.37
C LYS A 232 25.92 -17.16 19.56
N LEU A 233 26.13 -16.79 18.31
CA LEU A 233 26.98 -17.53 17.36
C LEU A 233 28.32 -16.85 17.11
N ASN A 234 28.46 -15.58 17.48
CA ASN A 234 29.70 -14.80 17.46
C ASN A 234 30.22 -14.65 18.89
#